data_AF-A0A949RSW4-F1
#
_entry.id   AF-A0A949RSW4-F1
#
_cell.length_a   1.000
_cell.length_b   1.000
_cell.length_c   1.000
_cell.angle_alpha   90.00
_cell.angle_beta   90.00
_cell.angle_gamma   90.00
#
_symmetry.space_group_name_H-M   'P 1'
#
loop_
_entity.id
_entity.type
_entity.pdbx_description
1 polymer ?
#
loop_
_entity_poly.entity_id
_entity_poly.type
_entity_poly.pdbx_seq_one_letter_code
_entity_poly.pdbx_strand_id
1 'polypeptide(L)'
;MKVIQDVCLKYACDCTVRTATKAPQPIEKGTAGASLLAQVIVAKWADHQPLHRHEKMFERHGIEISCKIMGGWMAQCAELLDPLYQIMKKELLRSKVIVTDDTSVLDRKISFARIGRI
;
A
#
# COMPACT_ATOMS: atom_id res chain seq x y z
N MET A 1 11.91 -23.62 7.98
CA MET A 1 11.03 -22.44 7.86
C MET A 1 10.45 -22.15 9.25
N LYS A 2 10.74 -20.98 9.83
CA LYS A 2 10.26 -20.61 11.18
C LYS A 2 9.24 -19.49 11.02
N VAL A 3 7.96 -19.82 11.12
CA VAL A 3 6.85 -18.85 11.05
C VAL A 3 6.75 -18.17 12.40
N ILE A 4 6.94 -16.84 12.45
CA ILE A 4 6.64 -16.05 13.64
C ILE A 4 5.14 -15.80 13.64
N GLN A 5 4.42 -16.52 14.50
CA GLN A 5 2.98 -16.44 14.63
C GLN A 5 2.67 -15.58 15.86
N ASP A 6 2.05 -14.41 15.65
CA ASP A 6 1.50 -13.63 16.75
C ASP A 6 0.23 -14.33 17.25
N VAL A 7 0.40 -15.28 18.16
CA VAL A 7 -0.70 -16.02 18.79
C VAL A 7 -1.15 -15.27 20.03
N CYS A 8 -2.39 -14.79 20.02
CA CYS A 8 -3.04 -14.33 21.24
C CYS A 8 -3.50 -15.57 22.03
N LEU A 9 -2.68 -15.99 23.00
CA LEU A 9 -2.97 -17.14 23.85
C LEU A 9 -4.21 -16.86 24.71
N LYS A 10 -5.22 -17.73 24.59
CA LYS A 10 -6.38 -17.73 25.49
C LYS A 10 -6.03 -18.55 26.72
N TYR A 11 -5.71 -17.89 27.82
CA TYR A 11 -5.48 -18.54 29.10
C TYR A 11 -6.80 -18.80 29.82
N ALA A 12 -6.96 -20.00 30.37
CA ALA A 12 -8.00 -20.30 31.34
C ALA A 12 -7.35 -20.23 32.73
N CYS A 13 -7.50 -19.09 33.41
CA CYS A 13 -7.35 -19.03 34.87
C CYS A 13 -8.74 -18.76 35.47
N ASP A 14 -8.92 -19.10 36.73
CA ASP A 14 -10.11 -18.74 37.52
C ASP A 14 -10.15 -17.22 37.85
N CYS A 15 -9.22 -16.46 37.28
CA CYS A 15 -9.12 -15.02 37.34
C CYS A 15 -9.70 -14.38 36.06
N THR A 16 -10.28 -13.19 36.18
CA THR A 16 -10.74 -12.44 34.99
C THR A 16 -9.52 -12.03 34.16
N VAL A 17 -9.19 -12.80 33.11
CA VAL A 17 -8.12 -12.47 32.16
C VAL A 17 -8.50 -11.21 31.41
N ARG A 18 -7.86 -10.08 31.72
CA ARG A 18 -8.00 -8.82 30.98
C ARG A 18 -6.87 -8.71 29.97
N THR A 19 -7.15 -9.00 28.70
CA THR A 19 -6.19 -8.83 27.61
C THR A 19 -6.25 -7.39 27.09
N ALA A 20 -5.09 -6.81 26.77
CA ALA A 20 -5.03 -5.51 26.09
C ALA A 20 -5.66 -5.60 24.69
N THR A 21 -6.31 -4.52 24.25
CA THR A 21 -6.82 -4.44 22.89
C THR A 21 -5.66 -4.41 21.89
N LYS A 22 -5.84 -5.09 20.75
CA LYS A 22 -4.85 -5.06 19.66
C LYS A 22 -4.64 -3.61 19.22
N ALA A 23 -3.38 -3.21 19.03
CA ALA A 23 -3.07 -1.88 18.50
C ALA A 23 -3.75 -1.67 17.14
N PRO A 24 -4.23 -0.45 16.85
CA PRO A 24 -4.87 -0.15 15.57
C PRO A 24 -3.88 -0.40 14.43
N GLN A 25 -4.34 -1.10 13.39
CA GLN A 25 -3.59 -1.33 12.17
C GLN A 25 -4.22 -0.49 11.04
N PRO A 26 -3.43 0.00 10.07
CA PRO A 26 -3.97 0.79 8.96
C PRO A 26 -5.05 0.02 8.19
N ILE A 27 -4.77 -1.24 7.89
CA ILE A 27 -5.71 -2.16 7.26
C ILE A 27 -6.26 -3.09 8.34
N GLU A 28 -7.57 -3.02 8.57
CA GLU A 28 -8.23 -3.87 9.57
C GLU A 28 -8.10 -5.34 9.17
N LYS A 29 -7.63 -6.19 10.10
CA LYS A 29 -7.35 -7.62 9.86
C LYS A 29 -6.36 -7.87 8.71
N GLY A 30 -5.60 -6.86 8.31
CA GLY A 30 -4.53 -6.98 7.31
C GLY A 30 -3.37 -7.83 7.81
N THR A 31 -2.68 -8.46 6.87
CA THR A 31 -1.47 -9.28 7.14
C THR A 31 -0.19 -8.45 7.23
N ALA A 32 -0.21 -7.20 6.78
CA ALA A 32 0.93 -6.28 6.84
C ALA A 32 0.75 -5.21 7.93
N GLY A 33 1.82 -4.94 8.69
CA GLY A 33 1.89 -3.79 9.57
C GLY A 33 2.18 -2.49 8.82
N ALA A 34 1.99 -1.34 9.49
CA ALA A 34 2.17 -0.01 8.91
C ALA A 34 3.54 0.21 8.25
N SER A 35 4.61 -0.28 8.88
CA SER A 35 5.98 -0.14 8.37
C SER A 35 6.20 -0.89 7.05
N LEU A 36 5.63 -2.09 6.91
CA LEU A 36 5.73 -2.87 5.68
C LEU A 36 4.92 -2.21 4.56
N LEU A 37 3.73 -1.72 4.87
CA LEU A 37 2.90 -0.97 3.91
C LEU A 37 3.64 0.28 3.42
N ALA A 38 4.22 1.06 4.32
CA ALA A 38 5.00 2.25 3.98
C ALA A 38 6.20 1.90 3.07
N GLN A 39 6.94 0.84 3.39
CA GLN A 39 8.08 0.42 2.59
C GLN A 39 7.68 0.03 1.16
N VAL A 40 6.60 -0.75 1.00
CA VAL A 40 6.12 -1.16 -0.33
C VAL A 40 5.59 0.03 -1.13
N ILE A 41 4.90 0.99 -0.49
CA ILE A 41 4.40 2.21 -1.13
C ILE A 41 5.58 3.06 -1.64
N VAL A 42 6.55 3.36 -0.78
CA VAL A 42 7.70 4.21 -1.14
C VAL A 42 8.49 3.56 -2.26
N ALA A 43 8.85 2.30 -2.12
CA ALA A 43 9.66 1.63 -3.13
C ALA A 43 8.92 1.49 -4.47
N LYS A 44 7.60 1.30 -4.47
CA LYS A 44 6.82 1.27 -5.71
C LYS A 44 6.74 2.63 -6.41
N TRP A 45 6.45 3.69 -5.66
CA TRP A 45 6.07 4.97 -6.25
C TRP A 45 7.23 5.99 -6.30
N ALA A 46 8.05 6.05 -5.26
CA ALA A 46 9.23 6.91 -5.22
C ALA A 46 10.43 6.27 -5.92
N ASP A 47 10.68 4.98 -5.68
CA ASP A 47 11.84 4.27 -6.26
C ASP A 47 11.50 3.52 -7.57
N HIS A 48 10.27 3.65 -8.05
CA HIS A 48 9.78 3.04 -9.29
C HIS A 48 9.99 1.52 -9.37
N GLN A 49 9.92 0.82 -8.24
CA GLN A 49 10.12 -0.62 -8.19
C GLN A 49 8.80 -1.37 -8.46
N PRO A 50 8.70 -2.16 -9.56
CA PRO A 50 7.49 -2.90 -9.84
C PRO A 50 7.28 -4.03 -8.82
N LEU A 51 6.01 -4.35 -8.52
CA LEU A 51 5.66 -5.30 -7.44
C LEU A 51 6.25 -6.70 -7.65
N HIS A 52 6.39 -7.17 -8.88
CA HIS A 52 7.01 -8.49 -9.16
C HIS A 52 8.50 -8.51 -8.81
N ARG A 53 9.17 -7.35 -8.82
CA ARG A 53 10.56 -7.23 -8.38
C ARG A 53 10.63 -7.21 -6.85
N HIS A 54 9.66 -6.59 -6.18
CA HIS A 54 9.50 -6.71 -4.72
C HIS A 54 9.27 -8.15 -4.27
N GLU A 55 8.39 -8.89 -4.95
CA GLU A 55 8.12 -10.30 -4.66
C GLU A 55 9.41 -11.11 -4.69
N LYS A 56 10.20 -11.01 -5.77
CA LYS A 56 11.52 -11.64 -5.86
C LYS A 56 12.51 -11.19 -4.77
N MET A 57 12.43 -9.93 -4.35
CA MET A 57 13.27 -9.44 -3.25
C MET A 57 12.87 -10.05 -1.91
N PHE A 58 11.57 -10.22 -1.63
CA PHE A 58 11.12 -10.90 -0.44
C PHE A 58 11.46 -12.40 -0.47
N GLU A 59 11.32 -13.06 -1.63
CA GLU A 59 11.72 -14.46 -1.83
C GLU A 59 13.19 -14.69 -1.50
N ARG A 60 14.08 -13.76 -1.88
CA ARG A 60 15.50 -13.81 -1.50
C ARG A 60 15.75 -13.77 0.01
N HIS A 61 14.82 -13.22 0.78
CA HIS A 61 14.86 -13.20 2.24
C HIS A 61 14.05 -14.36 2.86
N GLY A 62 13.57 -15.31 2.03
CA GLY A 62 12.76 -16.45 2.47
C GLY A 62 11.31 -16.07 2.84
N ILE A 63 10.82 -14.93 2.35
CA ILE A 63 9.49 -14.41 2.64
C ILE A 63 8.66 -14.46 1.35
N GLU A 64 7.57 -15.22 1.36
CA GLU A 64 6.66 -15.34 0.23
C GLU A 64 5.54 -14.30 0.33
N ILE A 65 5.62 -13.23 -0.46
CA ILE A 65 4.57 -12.22 -0.56
C ILE A 65 4.27 -11.99 -2.03
N SER A 66 3.07 -12.42 -2.45
CA SER A 66 2.70 -12.33 -3.86
C SER A 66 2.42 -10.91 -4.34
N CYS A 67 2.64 -10.66 -5.64
CA CYS A 67 2.17 -9.44 -6.32
C CYS A 67 0.71 -9.10 -6.03
N LYS A 68 -0.16 -10.12 -5.97
CA LYS A 68 -1.60 -9.94 -5.75
C LYS A 68 -1.87 -9.39 -4.34
N ILE A 69 -1.17 -9.91 -3.34
CA ILE A 69 -1.29 -9.46 -1.95
C ILE A 69 -0.83 -8.00 -1.85
N MET A 70 0.37 -7.69 -2.36
CA MET A 70 0.87 -6.31 -2.34
C MET A 70 -0.04 -5.36 -3.12
N GLY A 71 -0.55 -5.78 -4.28
CA GLY A 71 -1.51 -4.99 -5.06
C GLY A 71 -2.78 -4.68 -4.28
N GLY A 72 -3.31 -5.67 -3.56
CA GLY A 72 -4.47 -5.49 -2.67
C GLY A 72 -4.18 -4.55 -1.49
N TRP A 73 -2.97 -4.59 -0.93
CA TRP A 73 -2.53 -3.62 0.08
C TRP A 73 -2.45 -2.20 -0.48
N MET A 74 -1.92 -2.03 -1.70
CA MET A 74 -1.82 -0.71 -2.34
C MET A 74 -3.21 -0.09 -2.57
N ALA A 75 -4.19 -0.88 -3.00
CA ALA A 75 -5.56 -0.39 -3.19
C ALA A 75 -6.16 0.12 -1.86
N GLN A 76 -6.08 -0.68 -0.79
CA GLN A 76 -6.59 -0.29 0.52
C GLN A 76 -5.83 0.92 1.10
N CYS A 77 -4.52 1.00 0.90
CA CYS A 77 -3.76 2.18 1.31
C CYS A 77 -4.16 3.44 0.52
N ALA A 78 -4.51 3.31 -0.76
CA ALA A 78 -5.02 4.44 -1.54
C ALA A 78 -6.35 4.96 -0.98
N GLU A 79 -7.26 4.07 -0.57
CA GLU A 79 -8.52 4.45 0.10
C GLU A 79 -8.24 5.16 1.44
N LEU A 80 -7.31 4.65 2.25
CA LEU A 80 -6.92 5.26 3.53
C LEU A 80 -6.31 6.65 3.36
N LEU A 81 -5.60 6.90 2.25
CA LEU A 81 -4.93 8.16 1.96
C LEU A 81 -5.82 9.15 1.20
N ASP A 82 -7.03 8.78 0.79
CA ASP A 82 -7.94 9.66 0.03
C ASP A 82 -8.22 10.99 0.75
N PRO A 83 -8.49 11.05 2.08
CA PRO A 83 -8.72 12.32 2.75
C PRO A 83 -7.55 13.31 2.62
N LEU A 84 -6.32 12.80 2.65
CA LEU A 84 -5.12 13.63 2.45
C LEU A 84 -5.05 14.15 1.01
N TYR A 85 -5.30 13.27 0.04
CA TYR A 85 -5.36 13.64 -1.37
C TYR A 85 -6.43 14.71 -1.64
N GLN A 86 -7.63 14.59 -1.06
CA GLN A 86 -8.69 15.60 -1.24
C GLN A 86 -8.29 16.97 -0.70
N ILE A 87 -7.60 17.03 0.45
CA ILE A 87 -7.08 18.28 0.99
C ILE A 87 -6.00 18.88 0.07
N MET A 88 -5.04 18.07 -0.37
CA MET A 88 -4.00 18.51 -1.30
C MET A 88 -4.59 19.04 -2.60
N LYS A 89 -5.60 18.34 -3.16
CA LYS A 89 -6.33 18.75 -4.35
C LYS A 89 -7.06 20.08 -4.14
N LYS A 90 -7.73 20.24 -3.00
CA LYS A 90 -8.42 21.50 -2.66
C LYS A 90 -7.45 22.67 -2.62
N GLU A 91 -6.28 22.49 -1.99
CA GLU A 91 -5.26 23.53 -1.92
C GLU A 91 -4.64 23.82 -3.30
N LEU A 92 -4.36 22.80 -4.11
CA LEU A 92 -3.88 22.97 -5.49
C LEU A 92 -4.83 23.83 -6.33
N LEU A 93 -6.15 23.57 -6.23
CA LEU A 93 -7.18 24.30 -6.98
C LEU A 93 -7.41 25.74 -6.51
N ARG A 94 -6.86 26.14 -5.34
CA ARG A 94 -6.88 27.54 -4.89
C ARG A 94 -5.79 28.38 -5.56
N SER A 95 -4.80 27.74 -6.20
CA SER A 95 -3.75 28.47 -6.90
C SER A 95 -4.31 29.24 -8.09
N LYS A 96 -3.83 30.47 -8.28
CA LYS A 96 -4.18 31.29 -9.47
C LYS A 96 -3.63 30.70 -10.76
N VAL A 97 -2.56 29.92 -10.67
CA VAL A 97 -1.87 29.28 -11.79
C VAL A 97 -1.64 27.81 -11.41
N ILE A 98 -2.07 26.90 -12.29
CA ILE A 98 -1.85 25.46 -12.14
C ILE A 98 -0.89 25.04 -13.25
N VAL A 99 0.26 24.49 -12.86
CA VAL A 99 1.23 23.92 -13.78
C VAL A 99 0.88 22.45 -13.97
N THR A 100 0.76 22.02 -15.23
CA THR A 100 0.50 20.64 -15.61
C THR A 100 1.60 20.16 -16.53
N ASP A 101 2.07 18.93 -16.33
CA ASP A 101 2.99 18.25 -17.23
C ASP A 101 2.29 16.99 -17.76
N ASP A 102 2.02 16.97 -19.06
CA ASP A 102 1.34 15.85 -19.70
C ASP A 102 2.35 14.73 -19.97
N THR A 103 2.38 13.74 -19.08
CA THR A 103 3.12 12.49 -19.33
C THR A 103 2.21 11.52 -20.08
N SER A 104 2.60 11.15 -21.30
CA SER A 104 1.87 10.12 -22.05
C SER A 104 2.09 8.73 -21.46
N VAL A 105 1.00 7.96 -21.34
CA VAL A 105 1.03 6.58 -20.84
C VAL A 105 0.36 5.66 -21.86
N LEU A 106 0.89 4.45 -22.04
CA LEU A 106 0.30 3.46 -22.93
C LEU A 106 -0.98 2.90 -22.31
N ASP A 107 -2.14 3.39 -22.74
CA ASP A 107 -3.42 2.77 -22.41
C ASP A 107 -3.73 1.63 -23.39
N ARG A 108 -3.75 0.40 -22.88
CA ARG A 108 -4.06 -0.81 -23.66
C ARG A 108 -5.49 -0.85 -24.20
N LYS A 109 -6.40 -0.02 -23.68
CA LYS A 109 -7.79 0.08 -24.16
C LYS A 109 -7.92 1.02 -25.36
N ILE A 110 -6.93 1.85 -25.63
CA ILE A 110 -6.94 2.75 -26.77
C ILE A 110 -6.26 2.03 -27.93
N SER A 111 -6.98 1.83 -29.03
CA SER A 111 -6.51 1.09 -30.22
C SER A 111 -5.34 1.76 -30.94
N PHE A 112 -5.08 3.04 -30.65
CA PHE A 112 -3.98 3.82 -31.23
C PHE A 112 -3.32 4.62 -30.12
N ALA A 113 -2.03 4.42 -29.89
CA ALA A 113 -1.23 5.36 -29.11
C ALA A 113 -1.24 6.68 -29.88
N ARG A 114 -2.03 7.68 -29.44
CA ARG A 114 -1.97 9.01 -30.06
C ARG A 114 -0.55 9.55 -29.84
N ILE A 115 0.27 9.46 -30.88
CA ILE A 115 1.51 10.22 -31.01
C ILE A 115 1.08 11.69 -30.93
N GLY A 116 1.53 12.37 -29.88
CA GLY A 116 0.85 13.51 -29.32
C GLY A 116 0.76 14.77 -30.18
N ARG A 117 -0.02 15.72 -29.65
CA ARG A 117 0.24 17.17 -29.54
C ARG A 117 -1.05 17.84 -29.06
N ILE A 118 -0.95 18.54 -27.93
CA ILE A 118 -1.61 19.83 -27.75
C ILE A 118 -0.51 20.86 -28.01
#